data_AF-A0A2W0AW22-F1
#
_entry.id   AF-A0A2W0AW22-F1
#
_cell.length_a   1.000
_cell.length_b   1.000
_cell.length_c   1.000
_cell.angle_alpha   90.00
_cell.angle_beta   90.00
_cell.angle_gamma   90.00
#
_symmetry.space_group_name_H-M   'P 1'
#
loop_
_entity.id
_entity.type
_entity.pdbx_description
1 polymer ?
#
loop_
_entity_poly.entity_id
_entity_poly.type
_entity_poly.pdbx_seq_one_letter_code
_entity_poly.pdbx_strand_id
1 'polypeptide(L)'
;MAASFLLCLGIQSGCGGGSSNTPASGLDQRVFIAIQNSSVSSLEIANAGKDQLTASVASGAGSAPSLMVPGANNTTLVFGSGDGSLSVIDNLKEAAAASVSTNCTNGATFCPPTLPAPTESIAASSDGKFAYAALPTTSQVSVVALTAGPPITVTNIPATPANCAATNNCLPGAHRVVLSHNNSKLLVFNEGLNQFEVINTSDNSVKTVTGTGLDHPGYAVFSSDDSKSYILNCGAECRRTQASVSVLDTSALTINQTVNVDSATIGTSDANNLYVAGTGPNGGSATVLPLSSLTPGKPIGIGNGFHQVISLFQNKVIIGARTCSTGCMSIVDPSAGTAVVDSPKGDVTAITPITPRKVVYATEGGEVRIYDLTTNQELVNNNTPLIDVVGKAASVLYVGPKT
;
A
#
# COMPACT_ATOMS: atom_id res chain seq x y z
N MET A 1 73.84 17.24 21.54
CA MET A 1 72.88 16.63 20.60
C MET A 1 71.73 16.12 21.43
N ALA A 2 70.62 16.87 21.41
CA ALA A 2 69.51 16.70 22.33
C ALA A 2 68.53 15.63 21.81
N ALA A 3 68.09 14.77 22.73
CA ALA A 3 67.06 13.78 22.51
C ALA A 3 65.67 14.46 22.54
N SER A 4 64.89 14.28 21.48
CA SER A 4 63.46 14.61 21.46
C SER A 4 62.66 13.32 21.43
N PHE A 5 62.05 13.01 22.58
CA PHE A 5 60.92 12.08 22.69
C PHE A 5 59.66 12.83 22.23
N LEU A 6 59.03 12.38 21.14
CA LEU A 6 57.71 12.86 20.73
C LEU A 6 56.68 11.77 21.02
N LEU A 7 55.95 11.95 22.12
CA LEU A 7 54.81 11.15 22.54
C LEU A 7 53.55 11.77 21.93
N CYS A 8 53.07 11.25 20.80
CA CYS A 8 51.74 11.60 20.28
C CYS A 8 50.71 10.59 20.80
N LEU A 9 49.90 11.06 21.76
CA LEU A 9 48.72 10.35 22.24
C LEU A 9 47.71 10.18 21.10
N GLY A 10 47.36 8.93 20.79
CA GLY A 10 46.19 8.59 20.02
C GLY A 10 44.94 8.83 20.86
N ILE A 11 44.10 9.79 20.46
CA ILE A 11 42.75 9.94 20.98
C ILE A 11 41.85 9.10 20.08
N GLN A 12 41.72 7.80 20.40
CA GLN A 12 40.57 7.04 19.93
C GLN A 12 39.35 7.58 20.67
N SER A 13 38.54 8.39 20.01
CA SER A 13 37.17 8.66 20.44
C SER A 13 36.35 7.37 20.23
N GLY A 14 36.46 6.46 21.19
CA GLY A 14 35.49 5.39 21.38
C GLY A 14 34.18 6.01 21.82
N CYS A 15 33.26 6.24 20.88
CA CYS A 15 31.87 6.47 21.22
C CYS A 15 31.24 5.10 21.45
N GLY A 16 30.91 4.80 22.71
CA GLY A 16 30.23 3.56 23.09
C GLY A 16 28.95 3.41 22.28
N GLY A 17 28.90 2.38 21.44
CA GLY A 17 27.74 2.02 20.63
C GLY A 17 26.63 1.46 21.51
N GLY A 18 25.92 2.34 22.21
CA GLY A 18 24.55 2.05 22.62
C GLY A 18 23.68 2.05 21.38
N SER A 19 22.81 1.06 21.20
CA SER A 19 21.81 1.10 20.13
C SER A 19 20.91 2.31 20.38
N SER A 20 21.10 3.37 19.61
CA SER A 20 20.21 4.52 19.64
C SER A 20 18.85 4.07 19.09
N ASN A 21 17.84 4.03 19.96
CA ASN A 21 16.43 3.88 19.54
C ASN A 21 15.85 5.20 18.99
N THR A 22 16.72 6.16 18.63
CA THR A 22 16.35 7.44 18.05
C THR A 22 16.52 7.40 16.53
N PRO A 23 15.47 7.74 15.78
CA PRO A 23 15.49 8.06 14.36
C PRO A 23 16.67 8.92 13.94
N ALA A 24 17.22 8.69 12.75
CA ALA A 24 18.30 9.50 12.20
C ALA A 24 17.92 10.99 12.07
N SER A 25 16.68 11.31 11.72
CA SER A 25 16.12 12.67 11.70
C SER A 25 15.92 13.28 13.09
N GLY A 26 15.96 12.47 14.15
CA GLY A 26 15.64 12.87 15.52
C GLY A 26 14.14 13.11 15.79
N LEU A 27 13.28 12.98 14.78
CA LEU A 27 11.84 13.23 14.86
C LEU A 27 11.10 12.07 15.52
N ASP A 28 10.14 12.38 16.38
CA ASP A 28 9.28 11.35 16.96
C ASP A 28 8.19 10.94 15.98
N GLN A 29 7.48 11.89 15.40
CA GLN A 29 6.33 11.67 14.52
C GLN A 29 6.73 11.98 13.07
N ARG A 30 6.76 10.95 12.22
CA ARG A 30 7.35 11.03 10.88
C ARG A 30 6.41 10.49 9.83
N VAL A 31 6.40 11.17 8.69
CA VAL A 31 5.78 10.69 7.46
C VAL A 31 6.86 10.65 6.39
N PHE A 32 7.00 9.50 5.74
CA PHE A 32 7.74 9.39 4.50
C PHE A 32 6.88 9.88 3.35
N ILE A 33 7.50 10.67 2.46
CA ILE A 33 6.87 11.22 1.27
C ILE A 33 7.72 10.82 0.08
N ALA A 34 7.15 10.02 -0.82
CA ALA A 34 7.81 9.65 -2.06
C ALA A 34 7.67 10.80 -3.07
N ILE A 35 8.76 11.48 -3.37
CA ILE A 35 8.81 12.60 -4.31
C ILE A 35 9.41 12.16 -5.64
N GLN A 36 8.69 12.44 -6.71
CA GLN A 36 9.14 12.26 -8.09
C GLN A 36 9.39 13.62 -8.73
N ASN A 37 10.61 13.85 -9.16
CA ASN A 37 11.02 15.05 -9.86
C ASN A 37 12.06 14.68 -10.92
N SER A 38 12.01 15.37 -12.07
CA SER A 38 12.93 15.17 -13.19
C SER A 38 14.40 15.42 -12.84
N SER A 39 14.68 16.19 -11.78
CA SER A 39 16.05 16.54 -11.38
C SER A 39 16.59 15.67 -10.24
N VAL A 40 15.78 15.43 -9.19
CA VAL A 40 16.14 14.53 -8.08
C VAL A 40 14.85 13.93 -7.52
N SER A 41 14.68 12.62 -7.61
CA SER A 41 13.61 11.91 -6.90
C SER A 41 14.12 11.44 -5.53
N SER A 42 13.31 11.55 -4.49
CA SER A 42 13.72 11.38 -3.10
C SER A 42 12.62 10.75 -2.26
N LEU A 43 13.02 10.18 -1.12
CA LEU A 43 12.10 9.81 -0.05
C LEU A 43 12.27 10.83 1.08
N GLU A 44 11.42 11.85 1.09
CA GLU A 44 11.53 12.97 2.03
C GLU A 44 10.81 12.66 3.34
N ILE A 45 11.22 13.35 4.41
CA ILE A 45 10.67 13.16 5.75
C ILE A 45 9.98 14.44 6.21
N ALA A 46 8.71 14.33 6.55
CA ALA A 46 7.95 15.38 7.21
C ALA A 46 7.80 15.12 8.70
N ASN A 47 7.87 16.18 9.50
CA ASN A 47 7.51 16.18 10.91
C ASN A 47 5.98 16.21 11.04
N ALA A 48 5.40 15.05 11.31
CA ALA A 48 3.97 14.87 11.46
C ALA A 48 3.42 15.44 12.79
N GLY A 49 4.26 15.96 13.69
CA GLY A 49 3.83 16.74 14.84
C GLY A 49 3.67 18.23 14.53
N LYS A 50 4.27 18.72 13.45
CA LYS A 50 4.30 20.13 13.07
C LYS A 50 3.72 20.42 11.68
N ASP A 51 3.37 19.39 10.91
CA ASP A 51 2.91 19.52 9.52
C ASP A 51 3.93 20.25 8.63
N GLN A 52 5.22 19.89 8.78
CA GLN A 52 6.32 20.56 8.10
C GLN A 52 7.30 19.57 7.48
N LEU A 53 7.70 19.84 6.25
CA LEU A 53 8.82 19.15 5.61
C LEU A 53 10.12 19.42 6.38
N THR A 54 11.02 18.45 6.38
CA THR A 54 12.36 18.60 6.99
C THR A 54 13.44 18.49 5.93
N ALA A 55 14.67 18.88 6.28
CA ALA A 55 15.84 18.65 5.43
C ALA A 55 16.29 17.17 5.40
N SER A 56 15.64 16.30 6.19
CA SER A 56 15.97 14.88 6.27
C SER A 56 15.33 14.11 5.12
N VAL A 57 16.12 13.20 4.53
CA VAL A 57 15.68 12.27 3.50
C VAL A 57 16.08 10.86 3.91
N ALA A 58 15.20 9.90 3.63
CA ALA A 58 15.52 8.50 3.78
C ALA A 58 16.35 8.03 2.57
N SER A 59 17.47 7.35 2.84
CA SER A 59 18.41 6.94 1.79
C SER A 59 18.13 5.53 1.26
N GLY A 60 18.48 5.28 -0.01
CA GLY A 60 18.38 3.96 -0.62
C GLY A 60 16.97 3.53 -1.03
N ALA A 61 16.07 4.48 -1.33
CA ALA A 61 14.70 4.24 -1.77
C ALA A 61 14.54 3.90 -3.27
N GLY A 62 15.66 3.84 -4.02
CA GLY A 62 15.64 3.69 -5.47
C GLY A 62 15.32 4.99 -6.21
N SER A 63 15.15 4.88 -7.53
CA SER A 63 14.87 5.99 -8.44
C SER A 63 13.36 6.18 -8.64
N ALA A 64 12.87 7.41 -8.51
CA ALA A 64 11.44 7.75 -8.62
C ALA A 64 10.53 6.85 -7.76
N PRO A 65 10.66 6.91 -6.41
CA PRO A 65 9.81 6.13 -5.51
C PRO A 65 8.34 6.46 -5.80
N SER A 66 7.50 5.44 -5.88
CA SER A 66 6.10 5.58 -6.35
C SER A 66 5.07 4.90 -5.47
N LEU A 67 5.43 3.79 -4.84
CA LEU A 67 4.55 3.02 -3.98
C LEU A 67 5.28 2.69 -2.67
N MET A 68 4.61 2.92 -1.56
CA MET A 68 5.08 2.56 -0.24
C MET A 68 4.05 1.68 0.46
N VAL A 69 4.52 0.60 1.07
CA VAL A 69 3.68 -0.25 1.92
C VAL A 69 4.38 -0.48 3.27
N PRO A 70 3.63 -0.54 4.38
CA PRO A 70 4.18 -0.98 5.65
C PRO A 70 4.83 -2.36 5.52
N GLY A 71 6.05 -2.49 6.03
CA GLY A 71 6.71 -3.78 6.25
C GLY A 71 6.59 -4.21 7.71
N ALA A 72 7.02 -5.44 8.01
CA ALA A 72 7.17 -5.87 9.40
C ALA A 72 8.42 -5.26 10.05
N ASN A 73 8.55 -5.38 11.37
CA ASN A 73 9.76 -5.02 12.13
C ASN A 73 10.23 -3.57 11.91
N ASN A 74 9.31 -2.60 11.90
CA ASN A 74 9.59 -1.18 11.68
C ASN A 74 10.32 -0.90 10.35
N THR A 75 9.89 -1.58 9.29
CA THR A 75 10.38 -1.31 7.93
C THR A 75 9.28 -0.77 7.04
N THR A 76 9.69 -0.13 5.96
CA THR A 76 8.81 0.28 4.87
C THR A 76 9.37 -0.29 3.57
N LEU A 77 8.51 -0.95 2.79
CA LEU A 77 8.86 -1.33 1.43
C LEU A 77 8.59 -0.17 0.50
N VAL A 78 9.55 0.14 -0.36
CA VAL A 78 9.47 1.24 -1.32
C VAL A 78 9.78 0.72 -2.71
N PHE A 79 8.85 0.90 -3.64
CA PHE A 79 9.07 0.60 -5.04
C PHE A 79 9.53 1.85 -5.80
N GLY A 80 10.71 1.76 -6.39
CA GLY A 80 11.29 2.76 -7.29
C GLY A 80 10.84 2.51 -8.72
N SER A 81 9.85 3.26 -9.20
CA SER A 81 9.33 3.07 -10.57
C SER A 81 10.33 3.42 -11.68
N GLY A 82 11.34 4.24 -11.37
CA GLY A 82 12.36 4.67 -12.35
C GLY A 82 13.42 3.62 -12.64
N ASP A 83 13.69 2.72 -11.70
CA ASP A 83 14.69 1.65 -11.82
C ASP A 83 14.15 0.24 -11.53
N GLY A 84 12.86 0.12 -11.22
CA GLY A 84 12.21 -1.14 -10.88
C GLY A 84 12.65 -1.73 -9.54
N SER A 85 13.35 -0.97 -8.69
CA SER A 85 13.86 -1.48 -7.42
C SER A 85 12.76 -1.64 -6.37
N LEU A 86 12.87 -2.69 -5.55
CA LEU A 86 12.09 -2.84 -4.32
C LEU A 86 13.03 -2.74 -3.12
N SER A 87 13.01 -1.59 -2.47
CA SER A 87 13.88 -1.27 -1.34
C SER A 87 13.19 -1.52 -0.01
N VAL A 88 13.91 -2.06 0.96
CA VAL A 88 13.47 -2.16 2.36
C VAL A 88 14.12 -1.02 3.13
N ILE A 89 13.32 -0.06 3.61
CA ILE A 89 13.78 1.05 4.44
C ILE A 89 13.61 0.68 5.90
N ASP A 90 14.68 0.77 6.69
CA ASP A 90 14.61 0.70 8.14
C ASP A 90 14.11 2.04 8.66
N ASN A 91 12.94 2.05 9.31
CA ASN A 91 12.29 3.29 9.70
C ASN A 91 13.02 4.00 10.84
N LEU A 92 13.84 3.31 11.65
CA LEU A 92 14.65 3.95 12.69
C LEU A 92 15.94 4.52 12.09
N LYS A 93 16.60 3.78 11.18
CA LYS A 93 17.80 4.29 10.51
C LYS A 93 17.50 5.33 9.43
N GLU A 94 16.27 5.37 8.94
CA GLU A 94 15.85 6.20 7.80
C GLU A 94 16.79 5.99 6.60
N ALA A 95 17.10 4.72 6.38
CA ALA A 95 18.03 4.28 5.36
C ALA A 95 17.64 2.87 4.97
N ALA A 96 18.03 2.48 3.76
CA ALA A 96 17.82 1.12 3.34
C ALA A 96 18.48 0.12 4.31
N ALA A 97 17.71 -0.87 4.73
CA ALA A 97 18.22 -2.04 5.42
C ALA A 97 19.25 -2.72 4.50
N ALA A 98 20.36 -3.18 5.05
CA ALA A 98 21.41 -3.85 4.27
C ALA A 98 20.80 -4.98 3.45
N SER A 99 20.74 -4.76 2.14
CA SER A 99 20.05 -5.58 1.17
C SER A 99 21.00 -5.69 -0.02
N VAL A 100 21.55 -6.87 -0.24
CA VAL A 100 22.36 -7.16 -1.42
C VAL A 100 21.58 -8.19 -2.22
N SER A 101 21.11 -7.82 -3.40
CA SER A 101 20.47 -8.71 -4.38
C SER A 101 21.49 -9.60 -5.11
N THR A 102 21.04 -10.64 -5.82
CA THR A 102 21.91 -11.45 -6.70
C THR A 102 22.45 -10.66 -7.90
N ASN A 103 21.79 -9.56 -8.28
CA ASN A 103 22.08 -8.81 -9.51
C ASN A 103 23.13 -7.70 -9.30
N CYS A 104 23.77 -7.65 -8.14
CA CYS A 104 24.64 -6.54 -7.76
C CYS A 104 26.02 -6.66 -8.41
N THR A 105 26.60 -5.51 -8.77
CA THR A 105 28.02 -5.43 -9.13
C THR A 105 28.89 -5.67 -7.90
N ASN A 106 29.99 -6.40 -8.08
CA ASN A 106 30.90 -6.76 -6.99
C ASN A 106 31.34 -5.52 -6.18
N GLY A 107 31.15 -5.57 -4.86
CA GLY A 107 31.57 -4.51 -3.92
C GLY A 107 30.48 -3.55 -3.44
N ALA A 108 29.24 -3.67 -3.94
CA ALA A 108 28.13 -2.85 -3.46
C ALA A 108 27.70 -3.25 -2.03
N THR A 109 27.63 -2.27 -1.12
CA THR A 109 27.11 -2.46 0.26
C THR A 109 25.58 -2.42 0.32
N PHE A 110 24.93 -1.86 -0.71
CA PHE A 110 23.49 -1.83 -0.87
C PHE A 110 23.13 -1.97 -2.35
N CYS A 111 22.19 -2.86 -2.64
CA CYS A 111 21.68 -3.09 -3.99
C CYS A 111 20.35 -3.86 -3.86
N PRO A 112 19.21 -3.16 -3.99
CA PRO A 112 17.90 -3.74 -3.78
C PRO A 112 17.55 -4.73 -4.91
N PRO A 113 16.68 -5.72 -4.65
CA PRO A 113 16.11 -6.55 -5.70
C PRO A 113 15.36 -5.68 -6.70
N THR A 114 15.48 -6.02 -7.99
CA THR A 114 14.72 -5.38 -9.07
C THR A 114 13.58 -6.29 -9.49
N LEU A 115 12.41 -5.71 -9.69
CA LEU A 115 11.28 -6.42 -10.29
C LEU A 115 11.48 -6.50 -11.81
N PRO A 116 11.13 -7.62 -12.45
CA PRO A 116 11.30 -7.80 -13.89
C PRO A 116 10.29 -7.01 -14.74
N ALA A 117 9.28 -6.41 -14.12
CA ALA A 117 8.28 -5.55 -14.77
C ALA A 117 7.73 -4.53 -13.75
N PRO A 118 7.06 -3.46 -14.21
CA PRO A 118 6.35 -2.53 -13.33
C PRO A 118 5.29 -3.23 -12.49
N THR A 119 5.09 -2.73 -11.27
CA THR A 119 4.04 -3.18 -10.36
C THR A 119 3.17 -2.00 -9.92
N GLU A 120 1.90 -2.26 -9.66
CA GLU A 120 0.96 -1.32 -9.06
C GLU A 120 0.40 -1.80 -7.71
N SER A 121 0.79 -3.00 -7.27
CA SER A 121 0.27 -3.62 -6.05
C SER A 121 1.34 -4.49 -5.41
N ILE A 122 1.63 -4.20 -4.15
CA ILE A 122 2.57 -4.95 -3.32
C ILE A 122 1.88 -5.34 -2.02
N ALA A 123 2.12 -6.58 -1.57
CA ALA A 123 1.77 -7.04 -0.24
C ALA A 123 3.03 -7.50 0.51
N ALA A 124 3.16 -7.09 1.76
CA ALA A 124 4.25 -7.53 2.65
C ALA A 124 3.74 -8.61 3.60
N SER A 125 4.54 -9.65 3.82
CA SER A 125 4.23 -10.66 4.84
C SER A 125 4.35 -10.07 6.25
N SER A 126 3.43 -10.47 7.13
CA SER A 126 3.40 -10.00 8.52
C SER A 126 4.63 -10.41 9.34
N ASP A 127 5.34 -11.46 8.91
CA ASP A 127 6.60 -11.92 9.51
C ASP A 127 7.86 -11.24 8.93
N GLY A 128 7.68 -10.36 7.93
CA GLY A 128 8.77 -9.62 7.30
C GLY A 128 9.69 -10.44 6.39
N LYS A 129 9.37 -11.69 6.08
CA LYS A 129 10.23 -12.55 5.26
C LYS A 129 10.03 -12.39 3.77
N PHE A 130 8.83 -12.00 3.33
CA PHE A 130 8.48 -11.95 1.91
C PHE A 130 7.73 -10.67 1.54
N ALA A 131 7.95 -10.22 0.31
CA ALA A 131 7.06 -9.29 -0.37
C ALA A 131 6.55 -9.93 -1.67
N TYR A 132 5.30 -9.63 -2.00
CA TYR A 132 4.63 -10.11 -3.20
C TYR A 132 4.28 -8.90 -4.06
N ALA A 133 4.75 -8.85 -5.30
CA ALA A 133 4.44 -7.77 -6.23
C ALA A 133 3.67 -8.33 -7.44
N ALA A 134 2.53 -7.73 -7.74
CA ALA A 134 1.73 -8.07 -8.92
C ALA A 134 2.38 -7.50 -10.17
N LEU A 135 2.60 -8.31 -11.20
CA LEU A 135 3.21 -7.91 -12.46
C LEU A 135 2.24 -8.14 -13.62
N PRO A 136 1.44 -7.12 -13.99
CA PRO A 136 0.36 -7.30 -14.96
C PRO A 136 0.89 -7.66 -16.34
N THR A 137 1.94 -6.98 -16.80
CA THR A 137 2.47 -7.12 -18.16
C THR A 137 3.13 -8.47 -18.42
N THR A 138 3.62 -9.15 -17.38
CA THR A 138 4.20 -10.49 -17.49
C THR A 138 3.27 -11.59 -17.00
N SER A 139 2.08 -11.24 -16.49
CA SER A 139 1.11 -12.20 -15.93
C SER A 139 1.74 -13.06 -14.83
N GLN A 140 2.43 -12.40 -13.89
CA GLN A 140 3.19 -13.02 -12.81
C GLN A 140 3.01 -12.30 -11.48
N VAL A 141 3.37 -12.97 -10.40
CA VAL A 141 3.67 -12.37 -9.09
C VAL A 141 5.14 -12.61 -8.77
N SER A 142 5.89 -11.56 -8.47
CA SER A 142 7.24 -11.70 -7.92
C SER A 142 7.19 -11.87 -6.41
N VAL A 143 7.84 -12.91 -5.92
CA VAL A 143 8.10 -13.17 -4.50
C VAL A 143 9.53 -12.75 -4.19
N VAL A 144 9.68 -11.76 -3.32
CA VAL A 144 10.97 -11.22 -2.91
C VAL A 144 11.27 -11.69 -1.48
N ALA A 145 12.34 -12.46 -1.29
CA ALA A 145 12.73 -12.99 0.01
C ALA A 145 13.55 -11.96 0.81
N LEU A 146 12.89 -11.16 1.63
CA LEU A 146 13.45 -9.99 2.34
C LEU A 146 14.49 -10.37 3.41
N THR A 147 14.41 -11.58 3.98
CA THR A 147 15.30 -12.05 5.05
C THR A 147 16.13 -13.28 4.66
N ALA A 148 16.06 -13.72 3.40
CA ALA A 148 17.08 -14.64 2.90
C ALA A 148 18.38 -13.84 2.95
N GLY A 149 19.32 -14.23 3.82
CA GLY A 149 20.61 -13.54 3.94
C GLY A 149 21.21 -13.27 2.55
N PRO A 150 22.03 -12.22 2.38
CA PRO A 150 22.50 -11.81 1.08
C PRO A 150 23.07 -13.00 0.29
N PRO A 151 22.56 -13.29 -0.93
CA PRO A 151 21.72 -12.40 -1.72
C PRO A 151 20.19 -12.54 -1.50
N ILE A 152 19.47 -11.41 -1.52
CA ILE A 152 18.00 -11.39 -1.64
C ILE A 152 17.61 -11.99 -2.99
N THR A 153 16.72 -12.98 -2.97
CA THR A 153 16.23 -13.68 -4.16
C THR A 153 14.86 -13.20 -4.60
N VAL A 154 14.65 -13.05 -5.90
CA VAL A 154 13.35 -12.82 -6.52
C VAL A 154 12.92 -14.08 -7.28
N THR A 155 11.75 -14.60 -6.94
CA THR A 155 11.15 -15.77 -7.61
C THR A 155 9.82 -15.36 -8.23
N ASN A 156 9.58 -15.69 -9.49
CA ASN A 156 8.32 -15.39 -10.15
C ASN A 156 7.36 -16.58 -10.12
N ILE A 157 6.07 -16.28 -9.96
CA ILE A 157 4.97 -17.26 -10.02
C ILE A 157 4.02 -16.83 -11.14
N PRO A 158 3.71 -17.68 -12.12
CA PRO A 158 4.48 -18.87 -12.48
C PRO A 158 5.90 -18.50 -12.91
N ALA A 159 6.86 -19.43 -12.81
CA ALA A 159 8.27 -19.16 -13.11
C ALA A 159 8.51 -18.70 -14.56
N THR A 160 7.78 -19.26 -15.50
CA THR A 160 7.74 -18.83 -16.90
C THR A 160 6.49 -17.99 -17.14
N PRO A 161 6.61 -16.77 -17.72
CA PRO A 161 5.45 -15.98 -18.14
C PRO A 161 4.61 -16.85 -19.07
N ALA A 162 3.41 -17.21 -18.66
CA ALA A 162 2.53 -18.01 -19.48
C ALA A 162 1.79 -17.10 -20.46
N ASN A 163 1.65 -17.54 -21.72
CA ASN A 163 0.68 -17.03 -22.68
C ASN A 163 -0.73 -17.43 -22.20
N CYS A 164 -1.14 -16.75 -21.14
CA CYS A 164 -2.21 -17.11 -20.25
C CYS A 164 -3.60 -16.87 -20.87
N ALA A 165 -4.18 -17.90 -21.50
CA ALA A 165 -5.54 -17.86 -22.05
C ALA A 165 -6.56 -18.70 -21.24
N ALA A 166 -6.36 -18.84 -19.92
CA ALA A 166 -7.22 -19.57 -18.95
C ALA A 166 -6.96 -21.09 -18.77
N THR A 167 -5.72 -21.50 -18.49
CA THR A 167 -5.40 -22.85 -17.95
C THR A 167 -5.19 -22.81 -16.43
N ASN A 168 -5.33 -23.94 -15.75
CA ASN A 168 -4.89 -24.11 -14.36
C ASN A 168 -3.41 -23.72 -14.22
N ASN A 169 -3.04 -23.02 -13.13
CA ASN A 169 -1.69 -22.56 -12.80
C ASN A 169 -1.16 -21.34 -13.58
N CYS A 170 -2.02 -20.36 -13.84
CA CYS A 170 -1.73 -19.15 -14.60
C CYS A 170 -2.25 -17.92 -13.85
N LEU A 171 -1.62 -16.75 -14.01
CA LEU A 171 -2.04 -15.48 -13.38
C LEU A 171 -2.28 -14.41 -14.47
N PRO A 172 -3.35 -14.53 -15.29
CA PRO A 172 -3.55 -13.66 -16.43
C PRO A 172 -3.62 -12.20 -15.96
N GLY A 173 -2.73 -11.32 -16.40
CA GLY A 173 -2.77 -9.90 -16.04
C GLY A 173 -2.83 -9.62 -14.53
N ALA A 174 -1.93 -10.19 -13.72
CA ALA A 174 -1.91 -9.95 -12.26
C ALA A 174 -1.81 -8.45 -11.89
N HIS A 175 -2.93 -7.82 -11.60
CA HIS A 175 -3.07 -6.38 -11.33
C HIS A 175 -2.98 -6.07 -9.83
N ARG A 176 -3.69 -6.84 -9.00
CA ARG A 176 -3.69 -6.64 -7.54
C ARG A 176 -3.39 -7.91 -6.77
N VAL A 177 -2.72 -7.74 -5.64
CA VAL A 177 -2.48 -8.80 -4.67
C VAL A 177 -3.03 -8.43 -3.30
N VAL A 178 -3.63 -9.40 -2.62
CA VAL A 178 -4.10 -9.28 -1.23
C VAL A 178 -3.61 -10.50 -0.45
N LEU A 179 -2.80 -10.27 0.58
CA LEU A 179 -2.24 -11.34 1.42
C LEU A 179 -3.08 -11.53 2.68
N SER A 180 -3.35 -12.79 3.02
CA SER A 180 -3.95 -13.17 4.32
C SER A 180 -3.06 -12.77 5.50
N HIS A 181 -3.66 -12.48 6.65
CA HIS A 181 -2.92 -12.01 7.83
C HIS A 181 -1.91 -13.06 8.34
N ASN A 182 -2.26 -14.34 8.22
CA ASN A 182 -1.44 -15.50 8.54
C ASN A 182 -0.40 -15.88 7.46
N ASN A 183 -0.28 -15.07 6.40
CA ASN A 183 0.64 -15.26 5.27
C ASN A 183 0.44 -16.55 4.46
N SER A 184 -0.65 -17.31 4.63
CA SER A 184 -0.79 -18.64 4.01
C SER A 184 -1.40 -18.64 2.61
N LYS A 185 -2.12 -17.57 2.26
CA LYS A 185 -2.84 -17.39 0.99
C LYS A 185 -2.65 -15.98 0.46
N LEU A 186 -2.31 -15.89 -0.82
CA LEU A 186 -2.28 -14.64 -1.57
C LEU A 186 -3.35 -14.69 -2.66
N LEU A 187 -4.26 -13.74 -2.66
CA LEU A 187 -5.27 -13.57 -3.70
C LEU A 187 -4.69 -12.65 -4.77
N VAL A 188 -4.86 -13.02 -6.02
CA VAL A 188 -4.34 -12.31 -7.19
C VAL A 188 -5.52 -12.00 -8.10
N PHE A 189 -5.72 -10.71 -8.38
CA PHE A 189 -6.82 -10.22 -9.20
C PHE A 189 -6.31 -9.74 -10.55
N ASN A 190 -7.00 -10.16 -11.60
CA ASN A 190 -6.66 -9.84 -12.98
C ASN A 190 -7.44 -8.66 -13.57
N GLU A 191 -8.48 -8.17 -12.88
CA GLU A 191 -9.30 -7.03 -13.33
C GLU A 191 -9.75 -7.15 -14.81
N GLY A 192 -10.04 -8.36 -15.31
CA GLY A 192 -10.46 -8.59 -16.70
C GLY A 192 -11.44 -9.75 -16.89
N LEU A 193 -11.37 -10.74 -16.01
CA LEU A 193 -12.08 -12.01 -16.08
C LEU A 193 -13.03 -12.15 -14.88
N ASN A 194 -14.03 -13.02 -15.00
CA ASN A 194 -14.93 -13.38 -13.89
C ASN A 194 -14.35 -14.52 -13.04
N GLN A 195 -13.07 -14.39 -12.71
CA GLN A 195 -12.29 -15.31 -11.91
C GLN A 195 -11.14 -14.54 -11.24
N PHE A 196 -10.52 -15.16 -10.25
CA PHE A 196 -9.27 -14.70 -9.67
C PHE A 196 -8.44 -15.91 -9.25
N GLU A 197 -7.21 -15.68 -8.83
CA GLU A 197 -6.28 -16.75 -8.49
C GLU A 197 -5.86 -16.68 -7.04
N VAL A 198 -5.61 -17.85 -6.45
CA VAL A 198 -5.10 -17.99 -5.09
C VAL A 198 -3.79 -18.74 -5.13
N ILE A 199 -2.74 -18.10 -4.63
CA ILE A 199 -1.44 -18.71 -4.43
C ILE A 199 -1.37 -19.23 -3.00
N ASN A 200 -1.06 -20.51 -2.84
CA ASN A 200 -0.63 -21.06 -1.56
C ASN A 200 0.85 -20.71 -1.35
N THR A 201 1.14 -19.88 -0.35
CA THR A 201 2.48 -19.28 -0.19
C THR A 201 3.53 -20.27 0.27
N SER A 202 3.14 -21.42 0.83
CA SER A 202 4.07 -22.46 1.30
C SER A 202 4.73 -23.24 0.17
N ASP A 203 4.05 -23.38 -0.96
CA ASP A 203 4.49 -24.21 -2.10
C ASP A 203 4.38 -23.50 -3.46
N ASN A 204 3.94 -22.24 -3.46
CA ASN A 204 3.71 -21.41 -4.64
C ASN A 204 2.71 -22.02 -5.65
N SER A 205 1.87 -22.96 -5.23
CA SER A 205 0.83 -23.53 -6.07
C SER A 205 -0.27 -22.51 -6.33
N VAL A 206 -0.72 -22.42 -7.58
CA VAL A 206 -1.78 -21.49 -7.99
C VAL A 206 -3.06 -22.26 -8.28
N LYS A 207 -4.17 -21.81 -7.68
CA LYS A 207 -5.51 -22.32 -7.96
C LYS A 207 -6.41 -21.18 -8.43
N THR A 208 -7.07 -21.38 -9.56
CA THR A 208 -8.09 -20.46 -10.05
C THR A 208 -9.39 -20.68 -9.29
N VAL A 209 -10.00 -19.60 -8.83
CA VAL A 209 -11.32 -19.58 -8.23
C VAL A 209 -12.31 -19.03 -9.25
N THR A 210 -13.31 -19.86 -9.55
CA THR A 210 -14.46 -19.50 -10.37
C THR A 210 -15.73 -19.72 -9.56
N GLY A 211 -16.84 -19.10 -9.95
CA GLY A 211 -18.11 -19.31 -9.24
C GLY A 211 -19.24 -18.43 -9.75
N THR A 212 -20.47 -18.89 -9.51
CA THR A 212 -21.67 -18.08 -9.73
C THR A 212 -21.67 -16.92 -8.74
N GLY A 213 -21.65 -15.69 -9.24
CA GLY A 213 -21.61 -14.47 -8.42
C GLY A 213 -20.34 -13.65 -8.57
N LEU A 214 -19.29 -14.18 -9.22
CA LEU A 214 -18.14 -13.37 -9.60
C LEU A 214 -18.48 -12.54 -10.83
N ASP A 215 -18.31 -11.22 -10.72
CA ASP A 215 -18.50 -10.28 -11.81
C ASP A 215 -17.38 -9.24 -11.80
N HIS A 216 -16.26 -9.60 -12.45
CA HIS A 216 -15.02 -8.82 -12.46
C HIS A 216 -14.47 -8.54 -11.04
N PRO A 217 -14.05 -9.59 -10.30
CA PRO A 217 -13.40 -9.43 -9.01
C PRO A 217 -12.09 -8.62 -9.14
N GLY A 218 -11.96 -7.54 -8.37
CA GLY A 218 -10.81 -6.65 -8.41
C GLY A 218 -10.06 -6.51 -7.08
N TYR A 219 -10.72 -6.79 -5.96
CA TYR A 219 -10.12 -6.64 -4.63
C TYR A 219 -10.73 -7.63 -3.64
N ALA A 220 -10.12 -7.74 -2.46
CA ALA A 220 -10.70 -8.50 -1.37
C ALA A 220 -10.26 -7.99 0.01
N VAL A 221 -11.03 -8.38 1.02
CA VAL A 221 -10.72 -8.15 2.43
C VAL A 221 -10.83 -9.49 3.16
N PHE A 222 -9.77 -9.90 3.84
CA PHE A 222 -9.82 -11.11 4.67
C PHE A 222 -10.57 -10.86 5.98
N SER A 223 -11.30 -11.86 6.47
CA SER A 223 -11.78 -11.84 7.85
C SER A 223 -10.61 -11.87 8.83
N SER A 224 -10.83 -11.37 10.06
CA SER A 224 -9.77 -11.29 11.09
C SER A 224 -9.12 -12.63 11.46
N ASP A 225 -9.78 -13.75 11.17
CA ASP A 225 -9.31 -15.11 11.40
C ASP A 225 -8.80 -15.81 10.12
N ASP A 226 -8.78 -15.11 8.97
CA ASP A 226 -8.46 -15.62 7.63
C ASP A 226 -9.30 -16.83 7.16
N SER A 227 -10.39 -17.18 7.84
CA SER A 227 -11.26 -18.30 7.43
C SER A 227 -12.13 -17.95 6.21
N LYS A 228 -12.35 -16.66 5.99
CA LYS A 228 -13.13 -16.12 4.88
C LYS A 228 -12.39 -14.97 4.22
N SER A 229 -12.73 -14.74 2.95
CA SER A 229 -12.36 -13.51 2.25
C SER A 229 -13.59 -12.93 1.55
N TYR A 230 -13.79 -11.63 1.70
CA TYR A 230 -14.85 -10.87 1.06
C TYR A 230 -14.32 -10.33 -0.27
N ILE A 231 -14.71 -10.97 -1.36
CA ILE A 231 -14.31 -10.63 -2.72
C ILE A 231 -15.19 -9.50 -3.24
N LEU A 232 -14.57 -8.42 -3.67
CA LEU A 232 -15.25 -7.24 -4.20
C LEU A 232 -15.32 -7.35 -5.73
N ASN A 233 -16.55 -7.57 -6.22
CA ASN A 233 -16.87 -7.67 -7.64
C ASN A 233 -17.23 -6.28 -8.16
N CYS A 234 -16.39 -5.74 -9.04
CA CYS A 234 -16.52 -4.38 -9.56
C CYS A 234 -17.81 -4.17 -10.37
N GLY A 235 -18.34 -5.20 -11.02
CA GLY A 235 -19.61 -5.15 -11.72
C GLY A 235 -19.67 -4.05 -12.79
N ALA A 236 -20.72 -3.21 -12.73
CA ALA A 236 -20.99 -2.16 -13.72
C ALA A 236 -19.85 -1.15 -13.90
N GLU A 237 -19.12 -0.82 -12.83
CA GLU A 237 -17.98 0.10 -12.89
C GLU A 237 -16.89 -0.41 -13.84
N CYS A 238 -16.67 -1.73 -13.86
CA CYS A 238 -15.73 -2.41 -14.75
C CYS A 238 -16.41 -2.98 -15.99
N ARG A 239 -17.49 -2.32 -16.46
CA ARG A 239 -18.22 -2.65 -17.70
C ARG A 239 -18.89 -4.03 -17.67
N ARG A 240 -19.25 -4.51 -16.48
CA ARG A 240 -20.08 -5.69 -16.30
C ARG A 240 -21.47 -5.33 -15.79
N THR A 241 -22.11 -6.22 -15.02
CA THR A 241 -23.54 -6.19 -14.76
C THR A 241 -23.88 -5.64 -13.38
N GLN A 242 -23.38 -6.25 -12.31
CA GLN A 242 -23.82 -5.93 -10.94
C GLN A 242 -22.66 -6.01 -9.97
N ALA A 243 -22.38 -4.90 -9.27
CA ALA A 243 -21.42 -4.90 -8.20
C ALA A 243 -21.93 -5.74 -7.02
N SER A 244 -21.03 -6.50 -6.40
CA SER A 244 -21.40 -7.41 -5.32
C SER A 244 -20.19 -7.73 -4.43
N VAL A 245 -20.49 -8.29 -3.26
CA VAL A 245 -19.51 -8.90 -2.38
C VAL A 245 -19.75 -10.41 -2.35
N SER A 246 -18.77 -11.19 -2.78
CA SER A 246 -18.80 -12.66 -2.70
C SER A 246 -17.97 -13.15 -1.53
N VAL A 247 -18.45 -14.16 -0.79
CA VAL A 247 -17.74 -14.76 0.34
C VAL A 247 -17.00 -16.00 -0.13
N LEU A 248 -15.67 -15.93 -0.14
CA LEU A 248 -14.77 -17.04 -0.35
C LEU A 248 -14.54 -17.77 0.96
N ASP A 249 -14.77 -19.09 0.98
CA ASP A 249 -14.17 -19.98 1.97
C ASP A 249 -12.69 -20.20 1.59
N THR A 250 -11.77 -19.75 2.44
CA THR A 250 -10.33 -19.75 2.11
C THR A 250 -9.71 -21.14 2.12
N SER A 251 -10.36 -22.11 2.75
CA SER A 251 -9.90 -23.51 2.82
C SER A 251 -10.43 -24.32 1.64
N ALA A 252 -11.74 -24.23 1.38
CA ALA A 252 -12.37 -24.93 0.25
C ALA A 252 -12.07 -24.25 -1.10
N LEU A 253 -11.80 -22.95 -1.07
CA LEU A 253 -11.67 -22.08 -2.24
C LEU A 253 -12.93 -22.09 -3.11
N THR A 254 -14.08 -21.95 -2.44
CA THR A 254 -15.42 -21.91 -3.06
C THR A 254 -16.16 -20.64 -2.63
N ILE A 255 -17.01 -20.13 -3.52
CA ILE A 255 -17.91 -19.01 -3.22
C ILE A 255 -19.19 -19.55 -2.58
N ASN A 256 -19.45 -19.12 -1.35
CA ASN A 256 -20.55 -19.68 -0.54
C ASN A 256 -21.76 -18.73 -0.43
N GLN A 257 -21.55 -17.44 -0.67
CA GLN A 257 -22.58 -16.40 -0.59
C GLN A 257 -22.18 -15.23 -1.50
N THR A 258 -23.15 -14.56 -2.11
CA THR A 258 -22.95 -13.30 -2.82
C THR A 258 -24.06 -12.33 -2.46
N VAL A 259 -23.71 -11.10 -2.13
CA VAL A 259 -24.65 -10.02 -1.80
C VAL A 259 -24.42 -8.83 -2.71
N ASN A 260 -25.49 -8.30 -3.32
CA ASN A 260 -25.39 -7.16 -4.22
C ASN A 260 -25.14 -5.88 -3.43
N VAL A 261 -24.29 -5.01 -3.98
CA VAL A 261 -24.05 -3.67 -3.47
C VAL A 261 -24.10 -2.68 -4.64
N ASP A 262 -24.16 -1.38 -4.34
CA ASP A 262 -24.22 -0.36 -5.39
C ASP A 262 -22.89 -0.25 -6.15
N SER A 263 -21.77 -0.48 -5.47
CA SER A 263 -20.41 -0.46 -6.02
C SER A 263 -19.42 -1.25 -5.14
N ALA A 264 -18.34 -1.78 -5.73
CA ALA A 264 -17.34 -2.58 -5.01
C ALA A 264 -15.98 -2.68 -5.73
N THR A 265 -15.21 -1.58 -5.76
CA THR A 265 -13.83 -1.57 -6.28
C THR A 265 -12.77 -1.62 -5.19
N ILE A 266 -13.05 -1.08 -4.01
CA ILE A 266 -12.12 -1.08 -2.88
C ILE A 266 -12.87 -1.29 -1.56
N GLY A 267 -12.20 -1.88 -0.57
CA GLY A 267 -12.81 -2.12 0.73
C GLY A 267 -11.82 -2.28 1.87
N THR A 268 -12.34 -2.17 3.08
CA THR A 268 -11.63 -2.43 4.34
C THR A 268 -12.62 -2.95 5.38
N SER A 269 -12.15 -3.46 6.50
CA SER A 269 -13.02 -3.95 7.57
C SER A 269 -12.49 -3.61 8.94
N ASP A 270 -13.40 -3.50 9.91
CA ASP A 270 -13.08 -3.67 11.32
C ASP A 270 -13.57 -5.03 11.83
N ALA A 271 -13.63 -5.20 13.15
CA ALA A 271 -14.10 -6.43 13.78
C ALA A 271 -15.59 -6.76 13.51
N ASN A 272 -16.40 -5.78 13.11
CA ASN A 272 -17.85 -5.89 13.04
C ASN A 272 -18.41 -5.63 11.63
N ASN A 273 -17.73 -4.81 10.83
CA ASN A 273 -18.24 -4.26 9.58
C ASN A 273 -17.22 -4.39 8.45
N LEU A 274 -17.73 -4.71 7.26
CA LEU A 274 -17.06 -4.51 6.00
C LEU A 274 -17.52 -3.17 5.41
N TYR A 275 -16.56 -2.36 5.00
CA TYR A 275 -16.75 -1.09 4.31
C TYR A 275 -16.32 -1.26 2.87
N VAL A 276 -17.25 -1.03 1.94
CA VAL A 276 -17.02 -1.21 0.51
C VAL A 276 -17.32 0.10 -0.21
N ALA A 277 -16.50 0.45 -1.18
CA ALA A 277 -16.68 1.66 -1.98
C ALA A 277 -16.39 1.41 -3.46
N GLY A 278 -16.93 2.28 -4.29
CA GLY A 278 -16.73 2.31 -5.74
C GLY A 278 -17.70 3.26 -6.43
N THR A 279 -17.74 3.23 -7.75
CA THR A 279 -18.67 4.03 -8.56
C THR A 279 -19.75 3.15 -9.18
N GLY A 280 -20.99 3.33 -8.72
CA GLY A 280 -22.18 2.68 -9.28
C GLY A 280 -22.85 3.51 -10.38
N PRO A 281 -24.01 3.06 -10.88
CA PRO A 281 -24.80 3.79 -11.88
C PRO A 281 -25.20 5.21 -11.46
N ASN A 282 -25.29 5.46 -10.15
CA ASN A 282 -25.71 6.73 -9.56
C ASN A 282 -24.55 7.62 -9.10
N GLY A 283 -23.30 7.25 -9.42
CA GLY A 283 -22.09 7.93 -8.97
C GLY A 283 -21.32 7.16 -7.90
N GLY A 284 -20.42 7.85 -7.22
CA GLY A 284 -19.62 7.28 -6.13
C GLY A 284 -20.49 6.88 -4.95
N SER A 285 -20.23 5.69 -4.40
CA SER A 285 -20.99 5.11 -3.31
C SER A 285 -20.09 4.34 -2.34
N ALA A 286 -20.39 4.48 -1.04
CA ALA A 286 -19.84 3.67 0.04
C ALA A 286 -20.96 2.93 0.77
N THR A 287 -20.77 1.65 1.04
CA THR A 287 -21.76 0.79 1.70
C THR A 287 -21.12 0.07 2.89
N VAL A 288 -21.86 -0.02 3.99
CA VAL A 288 -21.47 -0.76 5.19
C VAL A 288 -22.23 -2.08 5.22
N LEU A 289 -21.52 -3.19 5.43
CA LEU A 289 -22.09 -4.51 5.58
C LEU A 289 -21.68 -5.07 6.95
N PRO A 290 -22.61 -5.32 7.88
CA PRO A 290 -22.27 -5.99 9.13
C PRO A 290 -21.75 -7.40 8.84
N LEU A 291 -20.57 -7.78 9.32
CA LEU A 291 -19.93 -9.07 9.05
C LEU A 291 -20.75 -10.27 9.55
N SER A 292 -21.63 -10.05 10.54
CA SER A 292 -22.52 -11.07 11.10
C SER A 292 -23.67 -11.47 10.18
N SER A 293 -24.10 -10.58 9.26
CA SER A 293 -25.27 -10.80 8.41
C SER A 293 -25.00 -10.58 6.92
N LEU A 294 -23.97 -9.79 6.60
CA LEU A 294 -23.66 -9.27 5.27
C LEU A 294 -24.85 -8.61 4.57
N THR A 295 -25.81 -8.08 5.33
CA THR A 295 -26.91 -7.31 4.77
C THR A 295 -26.42 -5.90 4.45
N PRO A 296 -26.45 -5.48 3.17
CA PRO A 296 -25.99 -4.14 2.79
C PRO A 296 -26.83 -3.04 3.46
N GLY A 297 -26.14 -2.09 4.08
CA GLY A 297 -26.75 -0.86 4.55
C GLY A 297 -27.14 0.06 3.40
N LYS A 298 -27.74 1.21 3.73
CA LYS A 298 -28.04 2.24 2.74
C LYS A 298 -26.74 2.79 2.14
N PRO A 299 -26.62 2.89 0.80
CA PRO A 299 -25.52 3.59 0.13
C PRO A 299 -25.32 5.02 0.63
N ILE A 300 -24.08 5.38 0.93
CA ILE A 300 -23.64 6.73 1.28
C ILE A 300 -22.93 7.31 0.05
N GLY A 301 -23.43 8.42 -0.50
CA GLY A 301 -22.83 9.05 -1.67
C GLY A 301 -21.43 9.60 -1.38
N ILE A 302 -20.47 9.32 -2.26
CA ILE A 302 -19.08 9.81 -2.22
C ILE A 302 -18.69 10.41 -3.60
N GLY A 303 -17.47 10.95 -3.71
CA GLY A 303 -16.94 11.42 -4.99
C GLY A 303 -16.92 10.32 -6.06
N ASN A 304 -17.03 10.69 -7.33
CA ASN A 304 -16.99 9.72 -8.42
C ASN A 304 -15.54 9.35 -8.82
N GLY A 305 -15.40 8.42 -9.77
CA GLY A 305 -14.12 7.97 -10.29
C GLY A 305 -13.79 6.54 -9.89
N PHE A 306 -12.60 6.08 -10.22
CA PHE A 306 -12.18 4.72 -9.88
C PHE A 306 -11.54 4.72 -8.49
N HIS A 307 -12.22 4.14 -7.50
CA HIS A 307 -11.78 4.12 -6.11
C HIS A 307 -10.70 3.06 -5.90
N GLN A 308 -9.55 3.46 -5.38
CA GLN A 308 -8.37 2.58 -5.33
C GLN A 308 -7.59 2.65 -4.02
N VAL A 309 -7.87 3.66 -3.18
CA VAL A 309 -7.25 3.82 -1.85
C VAL A 309 -8.36 3.93 -0.82
N ILE A 310 -8.24 3.20 0.28
CA ILE A 310 -9.16 3.27 1.40
C ILE A 310 -8.40 3.16 2.71
N SER A 311 -8.86 3.87 3.73
CA SER A 311 -8.35 3.73 5.09
C SER A 311 -9.48 3.88 6.08
N LEU A 312 -9.50 3.02 7.11
CA LEU A 312 -10.38 3.15 8.26
C LEU A 312 -9.59 3.78 9.40
N PHE A 313 -10.04 4.93 9.90
CA PHE A 313 -9.41 5.59 11.05
C PHE A 313 -10.45 6.33 11.89
N GLN A 314 -10.41 6.10 13.20
CA GLN A 314 -11.33 6.73 14.18
C GLN A 314 -12.81 6.64 13.77
N ASN A 315 -13.26 5.45 13.39
CA ASN A 315 -14.63 5.16 12.93
C ASN A 315 -15.06 5.91 11.66
N LYS A 316 -14.12 6.53 10.93
CA LYS A 316 -14.37 7.13 9.62
C LYS A 316 -13.66 6.33 8.54
N VAL A 317 -14.29 6.30 7.37
CA VAL A 317 -13.71 5.66 6.18
C VAL A 317 -13.26 6.76 5.23
N ILE A 318 -11.96 6.82 4.96
CA ILE A 318 -11.34 7.80 4.07
C ILE A 318 -11.07 7.07 2.75
N ILE A 319 -11.60 7.61 1.66
CA ILE A 319 -11.62 6.95 0.36
C ILE A 319 -11.03 7.89 -0.67
N GLY A 320 -10.08 7.38 -1.44
CA GLY A 320 -9.41 8.05 -2.54
C GLY A 320 -9.76 7.40 -3.88
N ALA A 321 -10.02 8.24 -4.88
CA ALA A 321 -10.29 7.86 -6.26
C ALA A 321 -9.30 8.50 -7.23
N ARG A 322 -9.28 7.97 -8.45
CA ARG A 322 -8.66 8.58 -9.63
C ARG A 322 -9.70 8.90 -10.69
N THR A 323 -9.37 9.76 -11.64
CA THR A 323 -10.23 10.13 -12.77
C THR A 323 -11.60 10.68 -12.34
N CYS A 324 -11.65 11.36 -11.19
CA CYS A 324 -12.86 11.97 -10.66
C CYS A 324 -13.20 13.28 -11.39
N SER A 325 -14.48 13.67 -11.33
CA SER A 325 -14.95 15.00 -11.75
C SER A 325 -15.66 15.77 -10.64
N THR A 326 -16.14 15.11 -9.60
CA THR A 326 -16.87 15.73 -8.47
C THR A 326 -16.08 15.74 -7.15
N GLY A 327 -14.84 15.25 -7.17
CA GLY A 327 -13.96 15.13 -6.00
C GLY A 327 -13.31 13.76 -5.91
N CYS A 328 -12.01 13.68 -5.69
CA CYS A 328 -11.29 12.41 -5.61
C CYS A 328 -11.09 11.94 -4.17
N MET A 329 -11.31 12.81 -3.18
CA MET A 329 -11.19 12.50 -1.76
C MET A 329 -12.56 12.56 -1.09
N SER A 330 -12.89 11.53 -0.30
CA SER A 330 -14.13 11.45 0.47
C SER A 330 -13.87 10.96 1.89
N ILE A 331 -14.49 11.63 2.87
CA ILE A 331 -14.46 11.23 4.29
C ILE A 331 -15.87 10.83 4.69
N VAL A 332 -16.08 9.53 4.88
CA VAL A 332 -17.36 8.94 5.25
C VAL A 332 -17.46 8.82 6.75
N ASP A 333 -18.62 9.21 7.28
CA ASP A 333 -19.07 8.88 8.62
C ASP A 333 -20.17 7.81 8.53
N PRO A 334 -19.82 6.52 8.71
CA PRO A 334 -20.77 5.42 8.60
C PRO A 334 -21.91 5.51 9.62
N SER A 335 -21.64 6.07 10.81
CA SER A 335 -22.62 6.17 11.89
C SER A 335 -23.67 7.25 11.61
N ALA A 336 -23.25 8.36 10.99
CA ALA A 336 -24.15 9.43 10.56
C ALA A 336 -24.81 9.13 9.20
N GLY A 337 -24.28 8.19 8.42
CA GLY A 337 -24.76 7.91 7.06
C GLY A 337 -24.47 9.04 6.08
N THR A 338 -23.38 9.78 6.30
CA THR A 338 -23.01 10.97 5.53
C THR A 338 -21.56 10.90 5.09
N ALA A 339 -21.21 11.61 4.01
CA ALA A 339 -19.82 11.82 3.61
C ALA A 339 -19.56 13.30 3.31
N VAL A 340 -18.33 13.72 3.52
CA VAL A 340 -17.79 14.97 2.96
C VAL A 340 -16.96 14.62 1.75
N VAL A 341 -17.31 15.18 0.60
CA VAL A 341 -16.58 15.05 -0.66
C VAL A 341 -15.84 16.36 -0.88
N ASP A 342 -14.52 16.28 -1.02
CA ASP A 342 -13.72 17.46 -1.29
C ASP A 342 -13.80 17.88 -2.77
N SER A 343 -13.54 19.14 -3.04
CA SER A 343 -13.37 19.67 -4.38
C SER A 343 -12.28 18.92 -5.18
N PRO A 344 -12.45 18.72 -6.50
CA PRO A 344 -11.47 17.99 -7.31
C PRO A 344 -10.09 18.66 -7.30
N LYS A 345 -9.07 17.96 -6.81
CA LYS A 345 -7.66 18.40 -6.82
C LYS A 345 -6.75 17.49 -7.63
N GLY A 346 -7.29 16.43 -8.22
CA GLY A 346 -6.57 15.40 -8.98
C GLY A 346 -6.61 14.04 -8.28
N ASP A 347 -5.91 13.06 -8.83
CA ASP A 347 -5.98 11.68 -8.35
C ASP A 347 -5.42 11.53 -6.93
N VAL A 348 -6.12 10.74 -6.11
CA VAL A 348 -5.61 10.29 -4.80
C VAL A 348 -4.82 8.99 -4.98
N THR A 349 -3.54 9.01 -4.61
CA THR A 349 -2.62 7.88 -4.80
C THR A 349 -2.20 7.20 -3.50
N ALA A 350 -2.32 7.88 -2.36
CA ALA A 350 -2.02 7.32 -1.05
C ALA A 350 -2.80 8.05 0.05
N ILE A 351 -3.16 7.33 1.11
CA ILE A 351 -3.77 7.85 2.33
C ILE A 351 -3.08 7.16 3.51
N THR A 352 -2.66 7.93 4.51
CA THR A 352 -2.06 7.38 5.73
C THR A 352 -2.59 8.12 6.97
N PRO A 353 -3.21 7.41 7.92
CA PRO A 353 -3.59 7.99 9.20
C PRO A 353 -2.40 8.36 10.08
N ILE A 354 -2.50 9.50 10.77
CA ILE A 354 -1.45 9.98 11.68
C ILE A 354 -1.87 9.76 13.13
N THR A 355 -1.49 8.64 13.74
CA THR A 355 -1.71 8.45 15.19
C THR A 355 -0.62 9.22 15.96
N PRO A 356 -0.88 9.91 17.09
CA PRO A 356 -2.13 10.00 17.86
C PRO A 356 -3.07 11.13 17.40
N ARG A 357 -2.77 11.82 16.30
CA ARG A 357 -3.57 12.95 15.83
C ARG A 357 -4.85 12.47 15.14
N LYS A 358 -5.86 13.34 15.08
CA LYS A 358 -7.10 13.07 14.34
C LYS A 358 -7.00 13.57 12.90
N VAL A 359 -5.87 13.28 12.24
CA VAL A 359 -5.62 13.73 10.86
C VAL A 359 -5.20 12.57 9.98
N VAL A 360 -5.46 12.70 8.69
CA VAL A 360 -4.92 11.81 7.65
C VAL A 360 -4.10 12.64 6.68
N TYR A 361 -2.97 12.09 6.26
CA TYR A 361 -2.21 12.64 5.14
C TYR A 361 -2.62 11.90 3.88
N ALA A 362 -2.79 12.63 2.79
CA ALA A 362 -3.10 12.06 1.49
C ALA A 362 -2.19 12.66 0.42
N THR A 363 -1.86 11.86 -0.58
CA THR A 363 -1.30 12.36 -1.82
C THR A 363 -2.44 12.56 -2.81
N GLU A 364 -2.71 13.81 -3.19
CA GLU A 364 -3.79 14.16 -4.10
C GLU A 364 -3.36 15.22 -5.10
N GLY A 365 -3.49 14.92 -6.39
CA GLY A 365 -3.06 15.83 -7.46
C GLY A 365 -1.54 16.02 -7.55
N GLY A 366 -0.76 15.17 -6.89
CA GLY A 366 0.69 15.33 -6.80
C GLY A 366 1.16 16.16 -5.60
N GLU A 367 0.25 16.60 -4.73
CA GLU A 367 0.56 17.35 -3.51
C GLU A 367 0.33 16.51 -2.25
N VAL A 368 0.96 16.88 -1.13
CA VAL A 368 0.65 16.32 0.19
C VAL A 368 -0.41 17.16 0.88
N ARG A 369 -1.57 16.56 1.13
CA ARG A 369 -2.73 17.20 1.76
C ARG A 369 -3.01 16.58 3.12
N ILE A 370 -3.48 17.40 4.04
CA ILE A 370 -3.75 17.00 5.42
C ILE A 370 -5.21 17.27 5.71
N TYR A 371 -5.95 16.24 6.10
CA TYR A 371 -7.37 16.37 6.42
C TYR A 371 -7.58 16.15 7.92
N ASP A 372 -8.28 17.07 8.57
CA ASP A 372 -8.71 16.94 9.96
C ASP A 372 -10.03 16.17 10.00
N LEU A 373 -10.04 15.04 10.72
CA LEU A 373 -11.21 14.17 10.84
C LEU A 373 -12.22 14.64 11.88
N THR A 374 -11.92 15.69 12.64
CA THR A 374 -12.86 16.36 13.55
C THR A 374 -13.78 17.28 12.76
N THR A 375 -13.22 18.03 11.81
CA THR A 375 -13.96 18.96 10.95
C THR A 375 -14.35 18.35 9.60
N ASN A 376 -13.70 17.24 9.22
CA ASN A 376 -13.75 16.62 7.90
C ASN A 376 -13.36 17.59 6.77
N GLN A 377 -12.34 18.42 7.01
CA GLN A 377 -11.86 19.44 6.07
C GLN A 377 -10.34 19.36 5.89
N GLU A 378 -9.85 19.81 4.74
CA GLU A 378 -8.42 20.01 4.53
C GLU A 378 -7.90 21.13 5.46
N LEU A 379 -6.74 20.90 6.06
CA LEU A 379 -5.98 21.91 6.76
C LEU A 379 -5.12 22.67 5.74
N VAL A 380 -5.33 23.99 5.67
CA VAL A 380 -4.65 24.88 4.74
C VAL A 380 -4.08 26.10 5.45
N ASN A 381 -3.03 26.70 4.88
CA ASN A 381 -2.52 28.01 5.28
C ASN A 381 -2.70 28.97 4.11
N ASN A 382 -3.57 29.98 4.23
CA ASN A 382 -3.87 30.92 3.13
C ASN A 382 -4.24 30.22 1.80
N ASN A 383 -5.07 29.18 1.86
CA ASN A 383 -5.51 28.35 0.72
C ASN A 383 -4.39 27.53 0.03
N THR A 384 -3.21 27.39 0.64
CA THR A 384 -2.19 26.44 0.19
C THR A 384 -2.10 25.23 1.13
N PRO A 385 -1.68 24.05 0.63
CA PRO A 385 -1.34 22.92 1.49
C PRO A 385 -0.32 23.32 2.56
N LEU A 386 -0.41 22.70 3.75
CA LEU A 386 0.54 22.96 4.84
C LEU A 386 1.96 22.47 4.51
N ILE A 387 2.05 21.37 3.77
CA ILE A 387 3.31 20.81 3.28
C ILE A 387 3.37 21.09 1.78
N ASP A 388 4.31 21.94 1.39
CA ASP A 388 4.62 22.24 -0.01
C ASP A 388 5.84 21.42 -0.44
N VAL A 389 5.69 20.61 -1.48
CA VAL A 389 6.73 19.69 -1.97
C VAL A 389 7.28 20.16 -3.31
N VAL A 390 8.59 20.04 -3.51
CA VAL A 390 9.22 20.42 -4.79
C VAL A 390 9.20 19.23 -5.74
N GLY A 391 8.13 19.08 -6.52
CA GLY A 391 7.97 18.01 -7.50
C GLY A 391 6.57 17.42 -7.43
N LYS A 392 6.45 16.12 -7.67
CA LYS A 392 5.19 15.38 -7.54
C LYS A 392 5.30 14.39 -6.39
N ALA A 393 4.50 14.56 -5.34
CA ALA A 393 4.26 13.50 -4.37
C ALA A 393 3.54 12.34 -5.06
N ALA A 394 4.09 11.13 -4.92
CA ALA A 394 3.52 9.91 -5.48
C ALA A 394 2.86 9.04 -4.40
N SER A 395 3.38 9.06 -3.17
CA SER A 395 2.85 8.30 -2.05
C SER A 395 3.25 8.94 -0.72
N VAL A 396 2.46 8.69 0.33
CA VAL A 396 2.74 9.09 1.71
C VAL A 396 2.53 7.90 2.64
N LEU A 397 3.41 7.76 3.63
CA LEU A 397 3.29 6.73 4.64
C LEU A 397 3.73 7.23 6.02
N TYR A 398 2.84 7.13 6.99
CA TYR A 398 3.15 7.39 8.39
C TYR A 398 4.00 6.24 8.96
N VAL A 399 5.18 6.56 9.49
CA VAL A 399 6.14 5.58 10.02
C VAL A 399 6.33 5.66 11.54
N GLY A 400 5.61 6.57 12.19
CA GLY A 400 5.26 6.50 13.62
C GLY A 400 6.37 6.48 14.66
N PRO A 401 6.01 6.51 15.97
CA PRO A 401 6.88 7.02 17.00
C PRO A 401 8.18 6.23 17.13
N LYS A 402 9.19 6.87 17.74
CA LYS A 402 10.36 6.22 18.35
C LYS A 402 9.95 4.96 19.13
N THR A 403 9.96 3.79 18.50
CA THR A 403 9.88 2.51 19.20
C THR A 403 10.74 1.49 18.50
#